data_AF-A0A958K0E8-F1
#
_entry.id   AF-A0A958K0E8-F1
#
_cell.length_a   1.000
_cell.length_b   1.000
_cell.length_c   1.000
_cell.angle_alpha   90.00
_cell.angle_beta   90.00
_cell.angle_gamma   90.00
#
_symmetry.space_group_name_H-M   'P 1'
#
loop_
_entity.id
_entity.type
_entity.pdbx_description
1 polymer ?
#
loop_
_entity_poly.entity_id
_entity_poly.type
_entity_poly.pdbx_seq_one_letter_code
_entity_poly.pdbx_strand_id
1 'polypeptide(L)'
;DYSLLLVEGARSNFARLRRQLTQNGRLASRITLHHGLVGKQTGVGNLNEGEIHYGSHVAEQEGQGTYQVSYLNLDELFSSYPTIHFLKCDIEGSEGDFIMNYPDLLRKTRHICVETHSAKLFKLCSQRLHELGFSPPEVLSQLEHEGLQQTTFSCVRRPSR
;
A
#
# COMPACT_ATOMS: atom_id res chain seq x y z
N ASP A 1 -14.40 3.24 -18.77
CA ASP A 1 -14.55 2.33 -17.62
C ASP A 1 -13.32 2.34 -16.74
N TYR A 2 -13.46 1.90 -15.49
CA TYR A 2 -12.36 1.77 -14.53
C TYR A 2 -12.41 0.39 -13.86
N SER A 3 -11.25 -0.07 -13.38
CA SER A 3 -11.12 -1.21 -12.49
C SER A 3 -10.23 -0.83 -11.30
N LEU A 4 -10.49 -1.43 -10.15
CA LEU A 4 -9.67 -1.28 -8.95
C LEU A 4 -9.15 -2.66 -8.54
N LEU A 5 -7.88 -2.70 -8.17
CA LEU A 5 -7.29 -3.83 -7.46
C LEU A 5 -6.94 -3.35 -6.05
N LEU A 6 -7.49 -4.03 -5.05
CA LEU A 6 -7.26 -3.74 -3.64
C LEU A 6 -6.47 -4.89 -3.02
N VAL A 7 -5.49 -4.56 -2.19
CA VAL A 7 -4.73 -5.50 -1.38
C VAL A 7 -4.92 -5.11 0.09
N GLU A 8 -5.25 -6.09 0.92
CA GLU A 8 -5.42 -5.91 2.36
C GLU A 8 -4.73 -7.08 3.06
N GLY A 9 -3.92 -6.79 4.09
CA GLY A 9 -3.19 -7.80 4.85
C GLY A 9 -4.00 -8.31 6.05
N ALA A 10 -4.75 -7.42 6.70
CA ALA A 10 -5.53 -7.74 7.89
C ALA A 10 -6.76 -8.58 7.53
N ARG A 11 -6.85 -9.79 8.06
CA ARG A 11 -7.93 -10.76 7.82
C ARG A 11 -9.30 -10.19 8.14
N SER A 12 -9.43 -9.48 9.26
CA SER A 12 -10.67 -8.84 9.71
C SER A 12 -11.14 -7.75 8.74
N ASN A 13 -10.24 -6.87 8.31
CA ASN A 13 -10.50 -5.84 7.30
C ASN A 13 -10.85 -6.46 5.95
N PHE A 14 -10.07 -7.45 5.50
CA PHE A 14 -10.32 -8.16 4.24
C PHE A 14 -11.71 -8.80 4.23
N ALA A 15 -12.09 -9.50 5.31
CA ALA A 15 -13.40 -10.13 5.43
C ALA A 15 -14.53 -9.10 5.41
N ARG A 16 -14.35 -7.97 6.11
CA ARG A 16 -15.32 -6.86 6.12
C ARG A 16 -15.47 -6.23 4.73
N LEU A 17 -14.36 -5.92 4.05
CA LEU A 17 -14.35 -5.37 2.69
C LEU A 17 -15.04 -6.32 1.72
N ARG A 18 -14.69 -7.61 1.76
CA ARG A 18 -15.30 -8.64 0.91
C ARG A 18 -16.82 -8.69 1.09
N ARG A 19 -17.31 -8.68 2.33
CA ARG A 19 -18.74 -8.65 2.64
C ARG A 19 -19.44 -7.38 2.12
N GLN A 20 -18.81 -6.22 2.23
CA GLN A 20 -19.37 -4.97 1.72
C GLN A 20 -19.43 -4.97 0.19
N LEU A 21 -18.41 -5.54 -0.48
CA LEU A 21 -18.39 -5.67 -1.94
C LEU A 21 -19.49 -6.62 -2.44
N THR A 22 -19.70 -7.77 -1.79
CA THR A 22 -20.76 -8.70 -2.20
C THR A 22 -22.17 -8.12 -2.03
N GLN A 23 -22.35 -7.21 -1.08
CA GLN A 23 -23.60 -6.47 -0.88
C GLN A 23 -23.80 -5.33 -1.88
N ASN A 24 -22.75 -4.93 -2.62
CA ASN A 24 -22.79 -3.85 -3.60
C ASN A 24 -22.43 -4.34 -5.01
N GLY A 25 -23.41 -4.97 -5.68
CA GLY A 25 -23.21 -5.63 -6.98
C GLY A 25 -22.64 -4.74 -8.10
N ARG A 26 -22.88 -3.43 -8.06
CA ARG A 26 -22.31 -2.48 -9.03
C ARG A 26 -20.80 -2.31 -8.86
N LEU A 27 -20.31 -2.31 -7.63
CA LEU A 27 -18.88 -2.20 -7.34
C LEU A 27 -18.16 -3.54 -7.47
N ALA A 28 -18.83 -4.65 -7.13
CA ALA A 28 -18.25 -5.99 -7.18
C ALA A 28 -17.69 -6.35 -8.56
N SER A 29 -18.32 -5.91 -9.65
CA SER A 29 -17.83 -6.18 -11.02
C SER A 29 -16.62 -5.34 -11.44
N ARG A 30 -16.22 -4.34 -10.63
CA ARG A 30 -15.13 -3.41 -10.93
C ARG A 30 -13.96 -3.52 -9.97
N ILE A 31 -14.09 -4.31 -8.89
CA ILE A 31 -13.11 -4.41 -7.81
C ILE A 31 -12.63 -5.84 -7.68
N THR A 32 -11.32 -6.04 -7.82
CA THR A 32 -10.65 -7.28 -7.45
C THR A 32 -9.97 -7.07 -6.09
N LEU A 33 -10.22 -7.96 -5.14
CA LEU A 33 -9.71 -7.87 -3.77
C LEU A 33 -8.79 -9.06 -3.47
N HIS A 34 -7.56 -8.78 -3.05
CA HIS A 34 -6.54 -9.78 -2.69
C HIS A 34 -6.17 -9.70 -1.21
N HIS A 35 -6.06 -10.86 -0.56
CA HIS A 35 -5.61 -10.97 0.83
C HIS A 35 -4.12 -11.26 0.83
N GLY A 36 -3.32 -10.38 1.43
CA GLY A 36 -1.88 -10.58 1.53
C GLY A 36 -1.11 -9.33 1.91
N LEU A 37 0.15 -9.51 2.29
CA LEU A 37 1.05 -8.43 2.66
C LEU A 37 1.69 -7.77 1.44
N VAL A 38 1.98 -6.48 1.56
CA VAL A 38 2.72 -5.69 0.59
C VAL A 38 4.00 -5.19 1.25
N GLY A 39 5.08 -5.12 0.48
CA GLY A 39 6.38 -4.64 0.94
C GLY A 39 7.50 -5.50 0.38
N LYS A 40 7.35 -6.83 0.45
CA LYS A 40 8.25 -7.83 -0.13
C LYS A 40 7.57 -8.57 -1.27
N GLN A 41 8.34 -9.21 -2.14
CA GLN A 41 7.82 -10.01 -3.27
C GLN A 41 7.43 -11.43 -2.88
N THR A 42 8.04 -11.98 -1.83
CA THR A 42 7.83 -13.35 -1.37
C THR A 42 7.95 -13.45 0.16
N GLY A 43 7.58 -14.60 0.69
CA GLY A 43 7.68 -14.93 2.11
C GLY A 43 6.36 -14.75 2.86
N VAL A 44 6.45 -14.77 4.18
CA VAL A 44 5.33 -14.61 5.11
C VAL A 44 5.68 -13.56 6.16
N GLY A 45 4.68 -12.83 6.64
CA GLY A 45 4.78 -11.99 7.83
C GLY A 45 3.75 -12.41 8.85
N ASN A 46 4.04 -12.17 10.13
CA ASN A 46 3.06 -12.36 11.19
C ASN A 46 2.32 -11.05 11.41
N LEU A 47 0.99 -11.05 11.32
CA LEU A 47 0.17 -9.92 11.75
C LEU A 47 -0.45 -10.24 13.10
N ASN A 48 -0.50 -9.24 13.98
CA ASN A 48 -1.29 -9.30 15.20
C ASN A 48 -2.56 -8.46 15.02
N GLU A 49 -3.73 -9.08 15.10
CA GLU A 49 -5.02 -8.39 15.15
C GLU A 49 -5.47 -8.28 16.61
N GLY A 50 -5.01 -7.24 17.31
CA GLY A 50 -5.52 -6.88 18.62
C GLY A 50 -6.94 -6.26 18.54
N GLU A 51 -7.77 -6.43 19.57
CA GLU A 51 -9.17 -5.98 19.59
C GLU A 51 -9.37 -4.47 19.48
N ILE A 52 -8.32 -3.67 19.71
CA ILE A 52 -8.36 -2.22 19.59
C ILE A 52 -6.99 -1.81 19.05
N HIS A 53 -6.96 -1.16 17.89
CA HIS A 53 -6.11 -0.03 17.49
C HIS A 53 -5.91 -0.04 15.96
N TYR A 54 -6.07 1.16 15.40
CA TYR A 54 -5.82 1.49 14.00
C TYR A 54 -4.35 1.15 13.68
N GLY A 55 -4.11 0.16 12.82
CA GLY A 55 -2.78 -0.23 12.37
C GLY A 55 -2.44 -1.69 12.66
N SER A 56 -2.22 -2.49 11.61
CA SER A 56 -1.65 -3.83 11.74
C SER A 56 -0.15 -3.74 11.48
N HIS A 57 0.68 -4.17 12.43
CA HIS A 57 2.13 -4.23 12.27
C HIS A 57 2.61 -5.67 12.05
N VAL A 58 3.71 -5.83 11.33
CA VAL A 58 4.40 -7.12 11.18
C VAL A 58 5.17 -7.42 12.48
N ALA A 59 4.74 -8.43 13.23
CA ALA A 59 5.33 -8.81 14.51
C ALA A 59 6.49 -9.82 14.33
N GLU A 60 7.58 -9.62 15.07
CA GLU A 60 8.74 -10.54 15.06
C GLU A 60 8.59 -11.74 16.01
N GLN A 61 7.60 -11.74 16.91
CA GLN A 61 7.36 -12.81 17.90
C GLN A 61 5.96 -13.40 17.79
N GLU A 62 5.87 -14.73 17.99
CA GLU A 62 4.60 -15.46 18.12
C GLU A 62 3.92 -15.09 19.45
N GLY A 63 2.82 -14.35 19.37
CA GLY A 63 1.95 -14.04 20.51
C GLY A 63 0.57 -14.68 20.33
N GLN A 64 -0.22 -14.74 21.40
CA GLN A 64 -1.65 -15.08 21.23
C GLN A 64 -2.29 -14.02 20.31
N GLY A 65 -2.97 -14.47 19.24
CA GLY A 65 -3.60 -13.58 18.25
C GLY A 65 -2.74 -13.22 17.03
N THR A 66 -1.49 -13.70 16.93
CA THR A 66 -0.71 -13.56 15.69
C THR A 66 -1.09 -14.63 14.66
N TYR A 67 -1.19 -14.25 13.39
CA TYR A 67 -1.36 -15.19 12.27
C TYR A 67 -0.44 -14.84 11.11
N GLN A 68 -0.09 -15.86 10.32
CA GLN A 68 0.78 -15.70 9.16
C GLN A 68 -0.03 -15.28 7.93
N VAL A 69 0.54 -14.33 7.19
CA VAL A 69 0.01 -13.86 5.91
C VAL A 69 1.14 -13.82 4.90
N SER A 70 0.91 -14.40 3.73
CA SER A 70 1.89 -14.39 2.65
C SER A 70 2.02 -12.99 2.05
N TYR A 71 3.25 -12.63 1.66
CA TYR A 71 3.48 -11.47 0.79
C TYR A 71 2.97 -11.78 -0.62
N LEU A 72 2.37 -10.77 -1.25
CA LEU A 72 1.95 -10.84 -2.64
C LEU A 72 3.00 -10.21 -3.53
N ASN A 73 3.36 -10.90 -4.62
CA ASN A 73 4.15 -10.28 -5.68
C ASN A 73 3.26 -9.35 -6.51
N LEU A 74 3.37 -8.04 -6.26
CA LEU A 74 2.57 -7.06 -7.00
C LEU A 74 2.96 -6.96 -8.48
N ASP A 75 4.20 -7.25 -8.88
CA ASP A 75 4.58 -7.22 -10.30
C ASP A 75 3.84 -8.32 -11.09
N GLU A 76 3.64 -9.49 -10.48
CA GLU A 76 2.85 -10.57 -11.05
C GLU A 76 1.36 -10.21 -11.12
N LEU A 77 0.79 -9.67 -10.02
CA LEU A 77 -0.61 -9.25 -9.95
C LEU A 77 -0.95 -8.16 -10.96
N PHE A 78 -0.02 -7.23 -11.19
CA PHE A 78 -0.17 -6.12 -12.14
C PHE A 78 0.44 -6.40 -13.52
N SER A 79 0.90 -7.63 -13.79
CA SER A 79 1.59 -7.99 -15.04
C SER A 79 0.75 -7.73 -16.29
N SER A 80 -0.56 -7.96 -16.22
CA SER A 80 -1.52 -7.74 -17.31
C SER A 80 -1.95 -6.27 -17.47
N TYR A 81 -1.55 -5.39 -16.56
CA TYR A 81 -1.91 -3.97 -16.58
C TYR A 81 -0.75 -3.14 -17.12
N PRO A 82 -0.84 -2.59 -18.34
CA PRO A 82 0.24 -1.81 -18.92
C PRO A 82 0.41 -0.44 -18.23
N THR A 83 -0.61 0.05 -17.54
CA THR A 83 -0.59 1.36 -16.87
C THR A 83 -1.49 1.35 -15.64
N ILE A 84 -0.98 1.90 -14.55
CA ILE A 84 -1.73 2.20 -13.34
C ILE A 84 -2.00 3.71 -13.35
N HIS A 85 -3.26 4.10 -13.52
CA HIS A 85 -3.62 5.52 -13.56
C HIS A 85 -3.41 6.20 -12.22
N PHE A 86 -3.74 5.51 -11.14
CA PHE A 86 -3.64 6.00 -9.78
C PHE A 86 -3.28 4.86 -8.83
N LEU A 87 -2.31 5.10 -7.95
CA LEU A 87 -1.91 4.18 -6.89
C LEU A 87 -2.04 4.89 -5.54
N LYS A 88 -2.73 4.27 -4.59
CA LYS A 88 -2.76 4.67 -3.18
C LYS A 88 -1.95 3.68 -2.37
N CYS A 89 -1.02 4.16 -1.56
CA CYS A 89 -0.20 3.36 -0.66
C CYS A 89 -0.34 3.88 0.77
N ASP A 90 -0.71 2.99 1.68
CA ASP A 90 -0.94 3.25 3.10
C ASP A 90 -0.93 1.86 3.76
N ILE A 91 0.26 1.43 4.18
CA ILE A 91 0.56 0.04 4.52
C ILE A 91 1.27 -0.07 5.88
N GLU A 92 0.96 0.87 6.78
CA GLU A 92 1.27 0.88 8.21
C GLU A 92 2.69 0.36 8.55
N GLY A 93 3.70 0.92 7.87
CA GLY A 93 5.11 0.67 8.15
C GLY A 93 5.88 -0.11 7.08
N SER A 94 5.24 -0.51 5.99
CA SER A 94 5.89 -1.20 4.86
C SER A 94 6.07 -0.31 3.61
N GLU A 95 5.82 1.00 3.71
CA GLU A 95 5.87 1.95 2.58
C GLU A 95 7.25 1.97 1.93
N GLY A 96 8.30 2.04 2.76
CA GLY A 96 9.68 2.04 2.29
C GLY A 96 10.00 0.77 1.51
N ASP A 97 9.67 -0.39 2.07
CA ASP A 97 9.89 -1.69 1.43
C ASP A 97 9.14 -1.79 0.10
N PHE A 98 7.87 -1.36 0.06
CA PHE A 98 7.08 -1.33 -1.16
C PHE A 98 7.74 -0.45 -2.24
N ILE A 99 8.12 0.78 -1.90
CA ILE A 99 8.71 1.72 -2.85
C ILE A 99 10.07 1.22 -3.38
N MET A 100 10.83 0.50 -2.56
CA MET A 100 12.14 -0.05 -2.94
C MET A 100 12.03 -1.32 -3.79
N ASN A 101 11.12 -2.22 -3.45
CA ASN A 101 11.02 -3.55 -4.06
C ASN A 101 10.18 -3.61 -5.33
N TYR A 102 9.38 -2.58 -5.64
CA TYR A 102 8.47 -2.58 -6.80
C TYR A 102 8.72 -1.46 -7.82
N PRO A 103 9.96 -1.25 -8.31
CA PRO A 103 10.26 -0.18 -9.25
C PRO A 103 9.54 -0.34 -10.60
N ASP A 104 9.30 -1.56 -11.06
CA ASP A 104 8.64 -1.82 -12.36
C ASP A 104 7.15 -1.48 -12.33
N LEU A 105 6.45 -1.90 -11.26
CA LEU A 105 5.10 -1.43 -10.99
C LEU A 105 5.03 0.10 -10.90
N LEU A 106 5.94 0.74 -10.16
CA LEU A 106 5.96 2.20 -10.02
C LEU A 106 6.22 2.91 -11.35
N ARG A 107 7.04 2.35 -12.26
CA ARG A 107 7.24 2.91 -13.60
C ARG A 107 5.97 2.91 -14.46
N LYS A 108 5.05 1.97 -14.22
CA LYS A 108 3.75 1.91 -14.89
C LYS A 108 2.70 2.83 -14.25
N THR A 109 3.00 3.43 -13.10
CA THR A 109 2.08 4.30 -12.35
C THR A 109 2.18 5.76 -12.81
N ARG A 110 1.04 6.37 -13.14
CA ARG A 110 0.97 7.80 -13.54
C ARG A 110 0.87 8.75 -12.35
N HIS A 111 0.03 8.42 -11.39
CA HIS A 111 -0.17 9.20 -10.17
C HIS A 111 -0.07 8.29 -8.96
N ILE A 112 0.64 8.74 -7.94
CA ILE A 112 0.77 8.01 -6.68
C ILE A 112 0.44 8.93 -5.52
N CYS A 113 -0.30 8.41 -4.55
CA CYS A 113 -0.53 9.02 -3.24
C CYS A 113 -0.03 8.05 -2.17
N VAL A 114 0.84 8.52 -1.29
CA VAL A 114 1.48 7.72 -0.24
C VAL A 114 1.24 8.37 1.10
N GLU A 115 0.85 7.57 2.08
CA GLU A 115 0.79 7.93 3.49
C GLU A 115 2.00 7.30 4.19
N THR A 116 2.86 8.12 4.80
CA THR A 116 4.03 7.64 5.54
C THR A 116 3.94 8.00 7.00
N HIS A 117 4.31 7.07 7.88
CA HIS A 117 4.22 7.20 9.35
C HIS A 117 5.51 7.69 10.02
N SER A 118 6.42 8.31 9.26
CA SER A 118 7.52 9.10 9.82
C SER A 118 8.13 10.08 8.81
N ALA A 119 8.74 11.17 9.30
CA ALA A 119 9.53 12.10 8.48
C ALA A 119 10.64 11.39 7.67
N LYS A 120 11.25 10.36 8.27
CA LYS A 120 12.31 9.58 7.65
C LYS A 120 11.78 8.79 6.46
N LEU A 121 10.64 8.11 6.62
CA LEU A 121 9.97 7.39 5.53
C LEU A 121 9.50 8.34 4.44
N PHE A 122 8.92 9.49 4.79
CA PHE A 122 8.55 10.53 3.82
C PHE A 122 9.74 10.92 2.93
N LYS A 123 10.89 11.25 3.53
CA LYS A 123 12.11 11.64 2.80
C LYS A 123 12.61 10.51 1.90
N LEU A 124 12.68 9.29 2.43
CA LEU A 124 13.12 8.10 1.70
C LEU A 124 12.22 7.83 0.47
N CYS A 125 10.91 7.77 0.68
CA CYS A 125 9.95 7.49 -0.38
C CYS A 125 9.95 8.60 -1.44
N SER A 126 9.99 9.87 -1.01
CA SER A 126 10.04 11.02 -1.91
C SER A 126 11.28 11.01 -2.79
N GLN A 127 12.46 10.77 -2.21
CA GLN A 127 13.71 10.66 -2.97
C GLN A 127 13.63 9.53 -3.97
N ARG A 128 13.18 8.34 -3.56
CA ARG A 128 13.12 7.18 -4.43
C ARG A 128 12.13 7.36 -5.59
N LEU A 129 10.95 7.94 -5.31
CA LEU A 129 9.98 8.28 -6.35
C LEU A 129 10.55 9.30 -7.34
N HIS A 130 11.31 10.28 -6.85
CA HIS A 130 11.98 11.24 -7.72
C HIS A 130 12.97 10.57 -8.68
N GLU A 131 13.80 9.64 -8.18
CA GLU A 131 14.73 8.84 -9.00
C GLU A 131 14.01 8.00 -10.07
N LEU A 132 12.77 7.56 -9.80
CA LEU A 132 11.93 6.80 -10.73
C LEU A 132 11.20 7.68 -11.76
N GLY A 133 11.44 8.99 -11.74
CA GLY A 133 10.92 9.96 -12.70
C GLY A 133 9.62 10.62 -12.28
N PHE A 134 9.25 10.57 -11.01
CA PHE A 134 8.12 11.34 -10.50
C PHE A 134 8.48 12.82 -10.25
N SER A 135 7.46 13.69 -10.23
CA SER A 135 7.55 15.08 -9.78
C SER A 135 8.03 15.15 -8.33
N PRO A 136 8.50 16.33 -7.87
CA PRO A 136 8.64 16.56 -6.44
C PRO A 136 7.30 16.28 -5.73
N PRO A 137 7.34 15.82 -4.46
CA PRO A 137 6.12 15.50 -3.72
C PRO A 137 5.31 16.76 -3.45
N GLU A 138 4.00 16.68 -3.68
CA GLU A 138 3.01 17.62 -3.18
C GLU A 138 2.45 17.09 -1.86
N VAL A 139 2.71 17.78 -0.76
CA VAL A 139 2.20 17.39 0.56
C VAL A 139 0.73 17.78 0.64
N LEU A 140 -0.14 16.79 0.85
CA LEU A 140 -1.58 16.96 0.91
C LEU A 140 -2.07 17.16 2.35
N SER A 141 -1.43 16.46 3.30
CA SER A 141 -1.70 16.61 4.73
C SER A 141 -0.49 16.20 5.55
N GLN A 142 -0.38 16.79 6.74
CA GLN A 142 0.57 16.41 7.77
C GLN A 142 -0.14 16.39 9.11
N LEU A 143 0.03 15.30 9.85
CA LEU A 143 -0.52 15.11 11.18
C LEU A 143 0.62 14.78 12.13
N GLU A 144 0.63 15.43 13.28
CA GLU A 144 1.56 15.17 14.36
C GLU A 144 0.77 14.88 15.63
N HIS A 145 0.98 13.70 16.22
CA HIS A 145 0.33 13.29 17.46
C HIS A 145 1.30 12.49 18.31
N GLU A 146 1.56 12.94 19.54
CA GLU A 146 2.41 12.22 20.52
C GLU A 146 3.80 11.83 19.98
N GLY A 147 4.39 12.65 19.11
CA GLY A 147 5.71 12.40 18.51
C GLY A 147 5.70 11.47 17.29
N LEU A 148 4.52 10.95 16.90
CA LEU A 148 4.32 10.32 15.60
C LEU A 148 4.00 11.39 14.56
N GLN A 149 4.71 11.32 13.43
CA GLN A 149 4.47 12.20 12.29
C GLN A 149 3.96 11.37 11.12
N GLN A 150 2.75 11.69 10.67
CA GLN A 150 2.16 11.12 9.47
C GLN A 150 2.13 12.18 8.38
N THR A 151 2.54 11.80 7.17
CA THR A 151 2.53 12.69 6.00
C THR A 151 1.87 11.96 4.84
N THR A 152 0.81 12.56 4.30
CA THR A 152 0.20 12.11 3.06
C THR A 152 0.67 13.06 1.95
N PHE A 153 1.25 12.48 0.90
CA PHE A 153 1.76 13.24 -0.23
C PHE A 153 1.44 12.55 -1.55
N SER A 154 1.46 13.33 -2.62
CA SER A 154 1.27 12.80 -3.96
C SER A 154 2.39 13.20 -4.92
N CYS A 155 2.63 12.34 -5.90
CA CYS A 155 3.56 12.62 -7.00
C CYS A 155 2.94 12.23 -8.34
N VAL A 156 3.33 12.94 -9.40
CA VAL A 156 2.91 12.66 -10.77
C VAL A 156 4.11 12.22 -11.60
N ARG A 157 3.97 11.16 -12.39
CA ARG A 157 5.04 10.71 -13.28
C ARG A 157 5.29 11.73 -14.37
N ARG A 158 6.55 12.14 -14.52
CA ARG A 158 6.95 13.06 -15.59
C ARG A 158 6.83 12.32 -16.93
N PRO A 159 6.42 13.00 -18.00
CA PRO A 159 6.49 12.43 -19.35
C PRO A 159 7.92 11.96 -19.62
N SER A 160 8.09 10.75 -20.15
CA SER A 160 9.37 10.31 -20.72
C SER A 160 9.73 11.27 -21.85
N ARG A 161 10.88 11.95 -21.73
CA ARG A 161 11.45 12.75 -22.81
C ARG A 161 11.92 11.87 -23.95
#